data_AF-A0A7C1CVG6-F1
#
_entry.id   AF-A0A7C1CVG6-F1
#
_cell.length_a   1.000
_cell.length_b   1.000
_cell.length_c   1.000
_cell.angle_alpha   90.00
_cell.angle_beta   90.00
_cell.angle_gamma   90.00
#
_symmetry.space_group_name_H-M   'P 1'
#
loop_
_entity.id
_entity.type
_entity.pdbx_description
1 polymer ?
#
loop_
_entity_poly.entity_id
_entity_poly.type
_entity_poly.pdbx_seq_one_letter_code
_entity_poly.pdbx_strand_id
1 'polypeptide(L)'
;MRKFLKVLELALLGVLTVIFFGAFEGDSQTVRNPTDAVLFPHNSVIDVFIEADEAALQNMFDQARLEEYIVCDVVYNGYRIENVGIRPKGNSSLSQARNSTSNRYSFKLDFNQFVKGQNLFGITKINLNNGFSDPTFMREYLSYEISELLGLETPRTTYIALHINGEYFGLYLGVENVDENFVRDHFIFGYGDLYKPEGTGANL
;
A
#
# COMPACT_ATOMS: atom_id res chain seq x y z
N MET A 1 -24.87 -30.37 -51.09
CA MET A 1 -24.67 -28.96 -50.70
C MET A 1 -24.98 -28.67 -49.23
N ARG A 2 -26.16 -29.02 -48.66
CA ARG A 2 -26.52 -28.67 -47.26
C ARG A 2 -25.59 -29.21 -46.15
N LYS A 3 -24.92 -30.35 -46.34
CA LYS A 3 -23.95 -30.90 -45.35
C LYS A 3 -22.63 -30.12 -45.30
N PHE A 4 -22.19 -29.57 -46.44
CA PHE A 4 -20.96 -28.77 -46.53
C PHE A 4 -21.14 -27.38 -45.87
N LEU A 5 -22.32 -26.78 -46.02
CA LEU A 5 -22.62 -25.46 -45.45
C LEU A 5 -22.64 -25.48 -43.91
N LYS A 6 -23.13 -26.57 -43.29
CA LYS A 6 -23.14 -26.73 -41.82
C LYS A 6 -21.75 -26.91 -41.21
N VAL A 7 -20.83 -27.55 -41.94
CA VAL A 7 -19.43 -27.72 -41.48
C VAL A 7 -18.68 -26.40 -41.53
N LEU A 8 -18.99 -25.55 -42.53
CA LEU A 8 -18.40 -24.22 -42.66
C LEU A 8 -18.87 -23.27 -41.54
N GLU A 9 -20.16 -23.31 -41.16
CA GLU A 9 -20.68 -22.52 -40.03
C GLU A 9 -20.10 -22.94 -38.69
N LEU A 10 -19.94 -24.25 -38.45
CA LEU A 10 -19.34 -24.76 -37.21
C LEU A 10 -17.85 -24.39 -37.10
N ALA A 11 -17.13 -24.40 -38.24
CA ALA A 11 -15.75 -23.97 -38.31
C ALA A 11 -15.61 -22.45 -38.09
N LEU A 12 -16.51 -21.64 -38.67
CA LEU A 12 -16.52 -20.19 -38.46
C LEU A 12 -16.81 -19.84 -36.99
N LEU A 13 -17.76 -20.53 -36.36
CA LEU A 13 -18.10 -20.32 -34.94
C LEU A 13 -16.93 -20.70 -34.02
N GLY A 14 -16.23 -21.80 -34.33
CA GLY A 14 -15.03 -22.24 -33.61
C GLY A 14 -13.84 -21.29 -33.77
N VAL A 15 -13.66 -20.70 -34.96
CA VAL A 15 -12.64 -19.67 -35.17
C VAL A 15 -13.01 -18.37 -34.45
N LEU A 16 -14.30 -17.99 -34.44
CA LEU A 16 -14.77 -16.80 -33.74
C LEU A 16 -14.59 -16.92 -32.22
N THR A 17 -14.84 -18.10 -31.62
CA THR A 17 -14.63 -18.34 -30.19
C THR A 17 -13.15 -18.40 -29.82
N VAL A 18 -12.28 -18.93 -30.68
CA VAL A 18 -10.82 -18.91 -30.46
C VAL A 18 -10.27 -17.49 -30.56
N ILE A 19 -10.79 -16.65 -31.46
CA ILE A 19 -10.42 -15.23 -31.53
C ILE A 19 -10.96 -14.46 -30.32
N PHE A 20 -12.18 -14.77 -29.84
CA PHE A 20 -12.73 -14.15 -28.63
C PHE A 20 -11.98 -14.58 -27.36
N PHE A 21 -11.51 -15.82 -27.26
CA PHE A 21 -10.70 -16.28 -26.13
C PHE A 21 -9.24 -15.79 -26.21
N GLY A 22 -8.64 -15.74 -27.41
CA GLY A 22 -7.29 -15.21 -27.61
C GLY A 22 -7.18 -13.69 -27.43
N ALA A 23 -8.29 -12.95 -27.60
CA ALA A 23 -8.37 -11.52 -27.27
C ALA A 23 -8.52 -11.25 -25.76
N PHE A 24 -8.74 -12.29 -24.94
CA PHE A 24 -8.79 -12.21 -23.48
C PHE A 24 -7.49 -12.68 -22.79
N GLU A 25 -6.42 -12.93 -23.55
CA GLU A 25 -5.06 -12.78 -23.01
C GLU A 25 -4.75 -11.29 -22.95
N GLY A 26 -5.38 -10.62 -21.98
CA GLY A 26 -4.85 -9.37 -21.48
C GLY A 26 -3.49 -9.68 -20.89
N ASP A 27 -2.44 -9.49 -21.67
CA ASP A 27 -1.07 -9.43 -21.18
C ASP A 27 -0.94 -8.14 -20.37
N SER A 28 -1.58 -8.12 -19.20
CA SER A 28 -1.32 -7.18 -18.13
C SER A 28 -0.02 -7.63 -17.45
N GLN A 29 1.07 -7.63 -18.22
CA GLN A 29 2.38 -7.44 -17.61
C GLN A 29 2.45 -5.94 -17.33
N THR A 30 1.80 -5.51 -16.24
CA THR A 30 2.22 -4.27 -15.59
C THR A 30 3.72 -4.46 -15.39
N VAL A 31 4.53 -3.61 -16.02
CA VAL A 31 5.98 -3.64 -15.85
C VAL A 31 6.21 -3.29 -14.39
N ARG A 32 6.22 -4.30 -13.51
CA ARG A 32 6.51 -4.13 -12.09
C ARG A 32 7.88 -3.47 -12.03
N ASN A 33 7.94 -2.28 -11.44
CA ASN A 33 9.18 -1.54 -11.36
C ASN A 33 10.16 -2.44 -10.58
N PRO A 34 11.39 -2.70 -11.06
CA PRO A 34 12.33 -3.60 -10.37
C PRO A 34 12.55 -3.26 -8.88
N THR A 35 12.31 -2.00 -8.50
CA THR A 35 12.38 -1.54 -7.11
C THR A 35 11.20 -1.99 -6.24
N ASP A 36 10.10 -2.46 -6.83
CA ASP A 36 8.93 -2.96 -6.09
C ASP A 36 9.26 -4.22 -5.32
N ALA A 37 10.06 -5.12 -5.92
CA ALA A 37 10.54 -6.31 -5.23
C ALA A 37 11.47 -5.98 -4.04
N VAL A 38 12.02 -4.76 -4.01
CA VAL A 38 12.85 -4.26 -2.91
C VAL A 38 12.01 -3.57 -1.85
N LEU A 39 11.07 -2.72 -2.24
CA LEU A 39 10.25 -1.96 -1.30
C LEU A 39 9.08 -2.77 -0.73
N PHE A 40 8.50 -3.65 -1.53
CA PHE A 40 7.31 -4.42 -1.20
C PHE A 40 7.48 -5.92 -1.53
N PRO A 41 8.47 -6.63 -0.94
CA PRO A 41 8.60 -8.07 -1.16
C PRO A 41 7.44 -8.83 -0.51
N HIS A 42 6.92 -9.85 -1.20
CA HIS A 42 5.85 -10.73 -0.68
C HIS A 42 6.39 -12.01 -0.01
N ASN A 43 7.70 -12.30 -0.14
CA ASN A 43 8.33 -13.53 0.34
C ASN A 43 9.19 -13.34 1.60
N SER A 44 9.20 -12.14 2.18
CA SER A 44 9.96 -11.81 3.39
C SER A 44 9.28 -10.71 4.19
N VAL A 45 9.56 -10.67 5.49
CA VAL A 45 9.30 -9.49 6.32
C VAL A 45 10.50 -8.57 6.23
N ILE A 46 10.29 -7.29 5.94
CA ILE A 46 11.37 -6.30 5.90
C ILE A 46 11.54 -5.61 7.24
N ASP A 47 12.74 -5.17 7.55
CA ASP A 47 12.98 -4.30 8.70
C ASP A 47 12.78 -2.83 8.33
N VAL A 48 12.07 -2.10 9.19
CA VAL A 48 11.98 -0.65 9.14
C VAL A 48 12.41 -0.09 10.48
N PHE A 49 13.47 0.69 10.49
CA PHE A 49 13.97 1.39 11.67
C PHE A 49 13.61 2.85 11.59
N ILE A 50 13.12 3.41 12.69
CA ILE A 50 12.77 4.82 12.83
C ILE A 50 13.55 5.38 14.01
N GLU A 51 14.26 6.48 13.76
CA GLU A 51 14.99 7.24 14.79
C GLU A 51 14.35 8.63 14.89
N ALA A 52 13.79 8.95 16.04
CA ALA A 52 13.13 10.22 16.30
C ALA A 52 13.53 10.76 17.68
N ASP A 53 13.47 12.08 17.85
CA ASP A 53 13.62 12.70 19.16
C ASP A 53 12.58 12.14 20.15
N GLU A 54 13.03 11.69 21.31
CA GLU A 54 12.17 11.01 22.29
C GLU A 54 11.05 11.92 22.81
N ALA A 55 11.33 13.21 23.01
CA ALA A 55 10.34 14.16 23.51
C ALA A 55 9.28 14.46 22.44
N ALA A 56 9.70 14.62 21.18
CA ALA A 56 8.80 14.79 20.05
C ALA A 56 7.94 13.53 19.83
N LEU A 57 8.53 12.33 19.93
CA LEU A 57 7.83 11.07 19.80
C LEU A 57 6.78 10.88 20.91
N GLN A 58 7.16 11.17 22.16
CA GLN A 58 6.23 11.10 23.29
C GLN A 58 5.08 12.10 23.14
N ASN A 59 5.39 13.35 22.76
CA ASN A 59 4.37 14.36 22.51
C ASN A 59 3.40 13.93 21.39
N MET A 60 3.92 13.36 20.30
CA MET A 60 3.13 12.82 19.21
C MET A 60 2.18 11.71 19.70
N PHE A 61 2.60 10.84 20.62
CA PHE A 61 1.72 9.83 21.22
C PHE A 61 0.66 10.44 22.13
N ASP A 62 1.02 11.42 22.96
CA ASP A 62 0.10 12.12 23.85
C ASP A 62 -0.98 12.88 23.07
N GLN A 63 -0.59 13.45 21.91
CA GLN A 63 -1.42 14.28 21.06
C GLN A 63 -1.84 13.59 19.75
N ALA A 64 -1.86 12.25 19.72
CA ALA A 64 -2.01 11.47 18.47
C ALA A 64 -3.23 11.83 17.59
N ARG A 65 -4.30 12.41 18.16
CA ARG A 65 -5.49 12.90 17.42
C ARG A 65 -5.23 14.10 16.52
N LEU A 66 -4.18 14.87 16.78
CA LEU A 66 -3.82 16.01 15.93
C LEU A 66 -3.26 15.55 14.59
N GLU A 67 -2.78 14.30 14.52
CA GLU A 67 -2.12 13.74 13.33
C GLU A 67 -0.99 14.67 12.83
N GLU A 68 -0.25 15.28 13.74
CA GLU A 68 0.87 16.16 13.41
C GLU A 68 2.12 15.36 13.07
N TYR A 69 2.83 15.81 12.04
CA TYR A 69 4.10 15.23 11.64
C TYR A 69 5.23 15.70 12.56
N ILE A 70 6.01 14.76 13.05
CA ILE A 70 7.33 15.02 13.61
C ILE A 70 8.41 14.57 12.61
N VAL A 71 9.62 15.11 12.76
CA VAL A 71 10.79 14.73 11.96
C VAL A 71 11.40 13.45 12.54
N CYS A 72 11.76 12.51 11.67
CA CYS A 72 12.54 11.33 12.00
C CYS A 72 13.50 10.95 10.86
N ASP A 73 14.45 10.07 11.17
CA ASP A 73 15.23 9.35 10.17
C ASP A 73 14.68 7.92 10.04
N VAL A 74 14.66 7.40 8.82
CA VAL A 74 14.11 6.08 8.52
C VAL A 74 15.15 5.24 7.78
N VAL A 75 15.34 3.99 8.21
CA VAL A 75 15.99 2.96 7.41
C VAL A 75 14.92 1.97 6.95
N TYR A 76 14.52 2.07 5.68
CA TYR A 76 13.49 1.23 5.08
C TYR A 76 14.13 0.13 4.25
N ASN A 77 14.05 -1.12 4.73
CA ASN A 77 14.68 -2.28 4.09
C ASN A 77 16.15 -2.05 3.69
N GLY A 78 16.94 -1.45 4.58
CA GLY A 78 18.35 -1.11 4.37
C GLY A 78 18.62 0.24 3.69
N TYR A 79 17.61 0.95 3.20
CA TYR A 79 17.77 2.27 2.60
C TYR A 79 17.51 3.37 3.61
N ARG A 80 18.52 4.18 3.91
CA ARG A 80 18.39 5.30 4.85
C ARG A 80 17.87 6.56 4.15
N ILE A 81 16.87 7.19 4.75
CA ILE A 81 16.27 8.46 4.34
C ILE A 81 16.18 9.33 5.59
N GLU A 82 16.79 10.51 5.52
CA GLU A 82 16.80 11.46 6.63
C GLU A 82 15.68 12.51 6.47
N ASN A 83 15.26 13.09 7.60
CA ASN A 83 14.27 14.17 7.65
C ASN A 83 12.89 13.76 7.09
N VAL A 84 12.48 12.54 7.37
CA VAL A 84 11.17 11.97 7.01
C VAL A 84 10.11 12.48 7.99
N GLY A 85 8.89 12.71 7.49
CA GLY A 85 7.74 12.93 8.37
C GLY A 85 7.16 11.61 8.86
N ILE A 86 6.97 11.49 10.17
CA ILE A 86 6.13 10.44 10.77
C ILE A 86 4.98 11.07 11.55
N ARG A 87 3.80 10.47 11.43
CA ARG A 87 2.64 10.79 12.27
C ARG A 87 1.76 9.57 12.52
N PRO A 88 0.95 9.55 13.60
CA PRO A 88 -0.12 8.60 13.75
C PRO A 88 -1.18 8.81 12.67
N LYS A 89 -1.91 7.76 12.33
CA LYS A 89 -3.06 7.80 11.43
C LYS A 89 -4.17 6.88 11.88
N GLY A 90 -5.39 7.21 11.44
CA GLY A 90 -6.54 6.31 11.46
C GLY A 90 -7.70 6.92 12.22
N ASN A 91 -8.89 6.37 11.99
CA ASN A 91 -10.11 6.79 12.69
C ASN A 91 -10.33 5.92 13.92
N SER A 92 -10.92 4.74 13.71
CA SER A 92 -11.25 3.76 14.76
C SER A 92 -10.01 3.23 15.48
N SER A 93 -8.94 2.89 14.75
CA SER A 93 -7.70 2.35 15.33
C SER A 93 -6.94 3.35 16.20
N LEU A 94 -6.91 4.63 15.79
CA LEU A 94 -6.31 5.73 16.56
C LEU A 94 -7.08 5.97 17.86
N SER A 95 -8.40 5.96 17.79
CA SER A 95 -9.26 6.15 18.96
C SER A 95 -9.15 5.00 19.97
N GLN A 96 -8.99 3.76 19.49
CA GLN A 96 -8.88 2.60 20.36
C GLN A 96 -7.48 2.41 20.98
N ALA A 97 -6.41 2.67 20.23
CA ALA A 97 -5.04 2.62 20.78
C ALA A 97 -4.89 3.59 21.96
N ARG A 98 -5.44 4.80 21.86
CA ARG A 98 -5.47 5.77 22.98
C ARG A 98 -6.27 5.33 24.21
N ASN A 99 -7.34 4.58 24.00
CA ASN A 99 -8.17 4.06 25.09
C ASN A 99 -7.55 2.80 25.72
N SER A 100 -6.45 2.32 25.16
CA SER A 100 -5.63 1.26 25.71
C SER A 100 -4.36 1.84 26.33
N THR A 101 -3.61 1.04 27.06
CA THR A 101 -2.25 1.39 27.52
C THR A 101 -1.19 1.22 26.42
N SER A 102 -1.60 1.00 25.16
CA SER A 102 -0.70 0.67 24.05
C SER A 102 -0.48 1.86 23.11
N ASN A 103 0.79 2.18 22.85
CA ASN A 103 1.21 3.14 21.84
C ASN A 103 1.29 2.53 20.43
N ARG A 104 0.69 1.35 20.21
CA ARG A 104 0.72 0.65 18.93
C ARG A 104 -0.23 1.28 17.91
N TYR A 105 0.07 2.50 17.47
CA TYR A 105 -0.67 3.20 16.43
C TYR A 105 -0.34 2.66 15.04
N SER A 106 -1.20 2.93 14.07
CA SER A 106 -0.79 2.94 12.67
C SER A 106 -0.07 4.26 12.38
N PHE A 107 0.94 4.24 11.52
CA PHE A 107 1.71 5.43 11.17
C PHE A 107 1.65 5.73 9.69
N LYS A 108 1.91 6.99 9.33
CA LYS A 108 2.21 7.39 7.97
C LYS A 108 3.63 7.93 7.94
N LEU A 109 4.44 7.38 7.04
CA LEU A 109 5.72 7.93 6.64
C LEU A 109 5.50 8.83 5.42
N ASP A 110 6.09 10.01 5.45
CA ASP A 110 6.05 10.98 4.37
C ASP A 110 7.46 11.51 4.11
N PHE A 111 8.11 10.94 3.09
CA PHE A 111 9.47 11.29 2.70
C PHE A 111 9.53 12.72 2.13
N ASN A 112 8.42 13.28 1.63
CA ASN A 112 8.44 14.62 1.03
C ASN A 112 7.95 15.74 1.96
N GLN A 113 7.59 15.38 3.21
CA GLN A 113 6.99 16.29 4.16
C GLN A 113 7.91 17.48 4.45
N PHE A 114 9.15 17.21 4.85
CA PHE A 114 10.14 18.23 5.23
C PHE A 114 11.17 18.51 4.14
N VAL A 115 11.45 17.55 3.25
CA VAL A 115 12.36 17.73 2.11
C VAL A 115 11.59 17.58 0.80
N LYS A 116 11.29 18.69 0.12
CA LYS A 116 10.50 18.66 -1.12
C LYS A 116 11.22 17.90 -2.23
N GLY A 117 10.48 17.00 -2.88
CA GLY A 117 10.99 16.12 -3.95
C GLY A 117 11.70 14.84 -3.46
N GLN A 118 11.96 14.71 -2.14
CA GLN A 118 12.52 13.48 -1.58
C GLN A 118 11.51 12.32 -1.73
N ASN A 119 12.01 11.18 -2.17
CA ASN A 119 11.24 9.96 -2.42
C ASN A 119 12.14 8.74 -2.23
N LEU A 120 11.51 7.60 -2.01
CA LEU A 120 12.15 6.29 -1.98
C LEU A 120 11.73 5.53 -3.24
N PHE A 121 12.60 5.52 -4.26
CA PHE A 121 12.34 4.91 -5.58
C PHE A 121 11.01 5.32 -6.21
N GLY A 122 10.67 6.61 -6.15
CA GLY A 122 9.42 7.16 -6.71
C GLY A 122 8.24 7.16 -5.75
N ILE A 123 8.34 6.49 -4.59
CA ILE A 123 7.34 6.54 -3.52
C ILE A 123 7.60 7.71 -2.60
N THR A 124 6.59 8.54 -2.34
CA THR A 124 6.70 9.66 -1.39
C THR A 124 6.12 9.33 -0.01
N LYS A 125 5.20 8.38 0.09
CA LYS A 125 4.51 8.04 1.34
C LYS A 125 4.23 6.55 1.47
N ILE A 126 4.37 6.03 2.68
CA ILE A 126 4.04 4.64 3.03
C ILE A 126 3.21 4.65 4.30
N ASN A 127 2.12 3.88 4.32
CA ASN A 127 1.31 3.65 5.51
C ASN A 127 1.81 2.41 6.23
N LEU A 128 2.00 2.50 7.54
CA LEU A 128 2.35 1.38 8.42
C LEU A 128 1.10 1.01 9.22
N ASN A 129 0.37 0.00 8.77
CA ASN A 129 -0.87 -0.43 9.40
C ASN A 129 -0.60 -1.48 10.48
N ASN A 130 -1.17 -1.26 11.66
CA ASN A 130 -0.89 -2.05 12.87
C ASN A 130 -1.74 -3.33 13.02
N GLY A 131 -2.65 -3.62 12.07
CA GLY A 131 -3.55 -4.78 12.12
C GLY A 131 -4.44 -4.84 13.36
N PHE A 132 -4.75 -3.71 14.01
CA PHE A 132 -5.33 -3.69 15.37
C PHE A 132 -6.57 -4.58 15.56
N SER A 133 -7.52 -4.56 14.63
CA SER A 133 -8.75 -5.36 14.70
C SER A 133 -8.65 -6.71 14.00
N ASP A 134 -7.47 -7.08 13.52
CA ASP A 134 -7.21 -8.28 12.75
C ASP A 134 -6.22 -9.21 13.50
N PRO A 135 -6.71 -10.18 14.28
CA PRO A 135 -5.84 -11.13 14.97
C PRO A 135 -4.98 -11.99 14.04
N THR A 136 -5.28 -12.07 12.74
CA THR A 136 -4.50 -12.86 11.79
C THR A 136 -3.46 -12.04 11.05
N PHE A 137 -3.52 -10.70 11.09
CA PHE A 137 -2.67 -9.80 10.29
C PHE A 137 -2.73 -10.03 8.77
N MET A 138 -3.72 -10.78 8.29
CA MET A 138 -3.79 -11.26 6.90
C MET A 138 -4.98 -10.72 6.14
N ARG A 139 -6.02 -10.21 6.80
CA ARG A 139 -7.27 -9.83 6.13
C ARG A 139 -7.04 -8.68 5.15
N GLU A 140 -6.29 -7.68 5.58
CA GLU A 140 -5.96 -6.53 4.73
C GLU A 140 -5.06 -6.95 3.56
N TYR A 141 -3.95 -7.66 3.85
CA TYR A 141 -3.05 -8.19 2.83
C TYR A 141 -3.79 -9.03 1.78
N LEU A 142 -4.56 -10.03 2.20
CA LEU A 142 -5.30 -10.90 1.29
C LEU A 142 -6.37 -10.15 0.50
N SER A 143 -6.96 -9.10 1.06
CA SER A 143 -7.95 -8.27 0.33
C SER A 143 -7.29 -7.55 -0.84
N TYR A 144 -6.07 -7.06 -0.66
CA TYR A 144 -5.27 -6.49 -1.75
C TYR A 144 -4.86 -7.56 -2.76
N GLU A 145 -4.34 -8.72 -2.32
CA GLU A 145 -3.97 -9.80 -3.25
C GLU A 145 -5.17 -10.26 -4.09
N ILE A 146 -6.36 -10.41 -3.49
CA ILE A 146 -7.58 -10.77 -4.22
C ILE A 146 -7.97 -9.66 -5.22
N SER A 147 -7.83 -8.39 -4.84
CA SER A 147 -8.13 -7.26 -5.72
C SER A 147 -7.20 -7.22 -6.94
N GLU A 148 -5.90 -7.45 -6.72
CA GLU A 148 -4.91 -7.56 -7.80
C GLU A 148 -5.22 -8.75 -8.71
N LEU A 149 -5.56 -9.92 -8.15
CA LEU A 149 -5.97 -11.10 -8.92
C LEU A 149 -7.23 -10.86 -9.78
N LEU A 150 -8.10 -9.96 -9.36
CA LEU A 150 -9.29 -9.54 -10.12
C LEU A 150 -8.98 -8.45 -11.16
N GLY A 151 -7.72 -8.03 -11.28
CA GLY A 151 -7.27 -7.01 -12.23
C GLY A 151 -7.60 -5.59 -11.80
N LEU A 152 -7.77 -5.33 -10.50
CA LEU A 152 -7.95 -3.98 -9.97
C LEU A 152 -6.60 -3.35 -9.64
N GLU A 153 -6.44 -2.06 -9.97
CA GLU A 153 -5.28 -1.29 -9.52
C GLU A 153 -5.27 -1.22 -8.00
N THR A 154 -4.20 -1.77 -7.41
CA THR A 154 -4.13 -2.12 -6.00
C THR A 154 -2.83 -1.61 -5.41
N PRO A 155 -2.84 -0.95 -4.23
CA PRO A 155 -1.61 -0.49 -3.60
C PRO A 155 -0.68 -1.67 -3.29
N ARG A 156 0.62 -1.48 -3.53
CA ARG A 156 1.65 -2.45 -3.16
C ARG A 156 1.69 -2.65 -1.65
N THR A 157 1.94 -3.89 -1.19
CA THR A 157 2.01 -4.20 0.25
C THR A 157 3.16 -5.11 0.65
N THR A 158 3.59 -5.02 1.91
CA THR A 158 4.60 -5.93 2.49
C THR A 158 4.50 -5.99 4.00
N TYR A 159 4.97 -7.07 4.61
CA TYR A 159 5.07 -7.16 6.06
C TYR A 159 6.34 -6.49 6.59
N ILE A 160 6.20 -5.75 7.69
CA ILE A 160 7.26 -4.94 8.29
C ILE A 160 7.48 -5.33 9.74
N ALA A 161 8.73 -5.61 10.10
CA ALA A 161 9.21 -5.58 11.47
C ALA A 161 9.62 -4.15 11.83
N LEU A 162 8.74 -3.44 12.54
CA LEU A 162 8.94 -2.04 12.87
C LEU A 162 9.77 -1.90 14.14
N HIS A 163 10.80 -1.07 14.08
CA HIS A 163 11.64 -0.68 15.21
C HIS A 163 11.62 0.84 15.36
N ILE A 164 11.40 1.35 16.56
CA ILE A 164 11.43 2.79 16.86
C ILE A 164 12.43 3.02 17.99
N ASN A 165 13.42 3.89 17.77
CA ASN A 165 14.50 4.21 18.72
C ASN A 165 15.19 2.95 19.27
N GLY A 166 15.43 1.96 18.40
CA GLY A 166 16.10 0.70 18.73
C GLY A 166 15.21 -0.37 19.37
N GLU A 167 13.95 -0.05 19.73
CA GLU A 167 13.01 -1.01 20.29
C GLU A 167 12.12 -1.63 19.20
N TYR A 168 11.94 -2.95 19.24
CA TYR A 168 10.98 -3.63 18.38
C TYR A 168 9.55 -3.24 18.79
N PHE A 169 8.87 -2.55 17.88
CA PHE A 169 7.55 -1.99 18.10
C PHE A 169 6.43 -2.97 17.68
N GLY A 170 6.71 -3.85 16.71
CA GLY A 170 5.80 -4.94 16.32
C GLY A 170 5.78 -5.25 14.84
N LEU A 171 4.93 -6.21 14.48
CA LEU A 171 4.60 -6.54 13.09
C LEU A 171 3.55 -5.57 12.55
N TYR A 172 3.81 -5.05 11.36
CA TYR A 172 2.98 -4.10 10.64
C TYR A 172 2.79 -4.55 9.18
N LEU A 173 1.75 -4.04 8.54
CA LEU A 173 1.60 -4.10 7.08
C LEU A 173 1.99 -2.74 6.50
N GLY A 174 3.05 -2.71 5.70
CA GLY A 174 3.40 -1.58 4.84
C GLY A 174 2.47 -1.55 3.64
N VAL A 175 1.81 -0.42 3.42
CA VAL A 175 0.87 -0.21 2.31
C VAL A 175 1.26 1.07 1.58
N GLU A 176 1.44 0.96 0.26
CA GLU A 176 1.62 2.10 -0.62
C GLU A 176 0.50 3.13 -0.41
N ASN A 177 0.87 4.41 -0.30
CA ASN A 177 -0.13 5.45 -0.21
C ASN A 177 -0.77 5.71 -1.57
N VAL A 178 -2.09 5.60 -1.66
CA VAL A 178 -2.86 5.98 -2.85
C VAL A 178 -2.83 7.50 -3.01
N ASP A 179 -1.93 7.99 -3.87
CA ASP A 179 -1.80 9.40 -4.26
C ASP A 179 -1.43 9.53 -5.76
N GLU A 180 -0.97 10.71 -6.18
CA GLU A 180 -0.54 10.97 -7.55
C GLU A 180 0.57 10.02 -8.04
N ASN A 181 1.44 9.51 -7.16
CA ASN A 181 2.48 8.54 -7.56
C ASN A 181 1.85 7.18 -7.83
N PHE A 182 0.86 6.77 -7.02
CA PHE A 182 0.07 5.57 -7.30
C PHE A 182 -0.64 5.70 -8.64
N VAL A 183 -1.33 6.82 -8.90
CA VAL A 183 -2.02 7.04 -10.18
C VAL A 183 -1.04 6.99 -11.36
N ARG A 184 0.14 7.61 -11.21
CA ARG A 184 1.21 7.59 -12.21
C ARG A 184 1.69 6.19 -12.54
N ASP A 185 1.88 5.36 -11.51
CA ASP A 185 2.51 4.05 -11.63
C ASP A 185 1.50 2.97 -12.08
N HIS A 186 0.22 3.10 -11.74
CA HIS A 186 -0.80 2.06 -11.95
C HIS A 186 -1.76 2.33 -13.11
N PHE A 187 -1.97 3.59 -13.54
CA PHE A 187 -2.94 3.90 -14.59
C PHE A 187 -2.26 4.28 -15.91
N ILE A 188 -2.82 3.82 -17.03
CA ILE A 188 -2.29 4.04 -18.39
C ILE A 188 -2.00 5.52 -18.70
N PHE A 189 -2.87 6.42 -18.25
CA PHE A 189 -2.69 7.86 -18.48
C PHE A 189 -1.72 8.49 -17.47
N GLY A 190 -1.55 7.89 -16.30
CA GLY A 190 -0.64 8.36 -15.25
C GLY A 190 -1.04 9.66 -14.57
N TYR A 191 -2.28 10.15 -14.79
CA TYR A 191 -2.84 11.33 -14.15
C TYR A 191 -4.37 11.21 -14.04
N GLY A 192 -4.97 11.96 -13.11
CA GLY A 192 -6.41 12.00 -12.91
C GLY A 192 -6.79 12.58 -11.55
N ASP A 193 -8.09 12.69 -11.30
CA ASP A 193 -8.62 13.11 -10.01
C ASP A 193 -8.77 11.91 -9.07
N LEU A 194 -8.25 12.05 -7.86
CA LEU A 194 -8.40 11.05 -6.80
C LEU A 194 -9.41 11.52 -5.76
N TYR A 195 -10.42 10.70 -5.50
CA TYR A 195 -11.43 10.97 -4.49
C TYR A 195 -11.32 9.96 -3.36
N LYS A 196 -11.17 10.45 -2.13
CA LYS A 196 -11.27 9.63 -0.93
C LYS A 196 -12.63 9.89 -0.27
N PRO A 197 -13.47 8.86 -0.08
CA PRO A 197 -14.73 9.04 0.62
C PRO A 197 -14.45 9.35 2.10
N GLU A 198 -15.13 10.36 2.64
CA GLU A 198 -15.01 10.79 4.04
C GLU A 198 -16.42 10.97 4.62
N GLY A 199 -16.63 10.56 5.88
CA GLY A 199 -17.90 10.78 6.61
C GLY A 199 -18.72 9.52 6.90
N THR A 200 -19.98 9.71 7.28
CA THR A 200 -20.88 8.63 7.72
C THR A 200 -21.12 7.61 6.60
N GLY A 201 -20.72 6.36 6.85
CA GLY A 201 -20.78 5.27 5.86
C GLY A 201 -19.47 5.02 5.09
N ALA A 202 -18.49 5.94 5.19
CA ALA A 202 -17.14 5.77 4.65
C ALA A 202 -16.09 5.53 5.74
N ASN A 203 -16.36 5.98 6.97
CA ASN A 203 -15.53 5.72 8.15
C ASN A 203 -15.87 4.35 8.74
N LEU A 204 -15.25 3.29 8.24
CA LEU A 204 -15.27 1.94 8.84
C LEU A 204 -14.13 1.79 9.86
#